data_AF-A0A4U9TBG8-F1
#
_entry.id   AF-A0A4U9TBG8-F1
#
_cell.length_a   1.000
_cell.length_b   1.000
_cell.length_c   1.000
_cell.angle_alpha   90.00
_cell.angle_beta   90.00
_cell.angle_gamma   90.00
#
_symmetry.space_group_name_H-M   'P 1'
#
loop_
_entity.id
_entity.type
_entity.pdbx_description
1 polymer ?
#
loop_
_entity_poly.entity_id
_entity_poly.type
_entity_poly.pdbx_seq_one_letter_code
_entity_poly.pdbx_strand_id
1 'polypeptide(L)' 'MAQLSVAQQQFVEIAKALSLDARILVLDEPTATLTPGEADHLFSVMNDLKLLGVGMIFISHHPG' A
#
# COMPACT_ATOMS: atom_id res chain seq x y z
N MET A 1 -22.07 -12.25 1.84
CA MET A 1 -20.66 -12.21 1.41
C MET A 1 -20.04 -11.00 2.07
N ALA A 2 -18.91 -11.15 2.77
CA ALA A 2 -18.27 -10.00 3.40
C ALA A 2 -17.58 -9.16 2.31
N GLN A 3 -18.00 -7.91 2.13
CA GLN A 3 -17.33 -6.96 1.25
C GLN A 3 -16.08 -6.45 1.96
N LEU A 4 -14.92 -6.50 1.31
CA LEU A 4 -13.69 -5.90 1.85
C LEU A 4 -13.83 -4.37 1.87
N SER A 5 -13.36 -3.72 2.93
CA SER A 5 -13.20 -2.26 2.95
C SER A 5 -12.23 -1.81 1.86
N VAL A 6 -12.26 -0.54 1.46
CA VAL A 6 -11.33 -0.02 0.45
C VAL A 6 -9.88 -0.23 0.89
N ALA A 7 -9.58 0.01 2.17
CA ALA A 7 -8.27 -0.29 2.76
C ALA A 7 -7.87 -1.76 2.60
N GLN A 8 -8.77 -2.68 2.92
CA GLN A 8 -8.51 -4.12 2.78
C GLN A 8 -8.29 -4.52 1.32
N GLN A 9 -9.03 -3.93 0.37
CA GLN A 9 -8.81 -4.16 -1.06
C GLN A 9 -7.40 -3.71 -1.47
N GLN A 10 -6.93 -2.59 -0.94
CA GLN A 10 -5.60 -2.05 -1.24
C GLN A 10 -4.47 -2.95 -0.73
N PHE A 11 -4.58 -3.47 0.50
CA PHE A 11 -3.63 -4.46 1.01
C PHE A 11 -3.63 -5.74 0.18
N VAL A 12 -4.80 -6.18 -0.29
CA VAL A 12 -4.91 -7.34 -1.18
C VAL A 12 -4.21 -7.10 -2.52
N GLU A 13 -4.35 -5.92 -3.12
CA GLU A 13 -3.65 -5.59 -4.37
C GLU A 13 -2.13 -5.53 -4.20
N ILE A 14 -1.64 -4.95 -3.10
CA ILE A 14 -0.21 -4.97 -2.76
C ILE A 14 0.28 -6.40 -2.59
N ALA A 15 -0.43 -7.23 -1.81
CA ALA A 15 -0.07 -8.62 -1.60
C ALA A 15 -0.06 -9.43 -2.91
N LYS A 16 -1.04 -9.20 -3.79
CA LYS A 16 -1.07 -9.80 -5.13
C LYS A 16 0.16 -9.42 -5.95
N ALA A 17 0.51 -8.12 -6.01
CA ALA A 17 1.68 -7.67 -6.76
C ALA A 17 2.97 -8.32 -6.23
N LEU A 18 3.13 -8.40 -4.92
CA LEU A 18 4.29 -9.06 -4.29
C LEU A 18 4.33 -10.56 -4.56
N SER A 19 3.17 -11.23 -4.62
CA SER A 19 3.09 -12.67 -4.98
C SER A 19 3.53 -12.97 -6.41
N LEU A 20 3.61 -11.95 -7.26
CA LEU A 20 4.10 -12.01 -8.63
C LEU A 20 5.59 -11.59 -8.74
N ASP A 21 6.34 -11.66 -7.65
CA ASP A 21 7.74 -11.26 -7.55
C ASP A 21 8.01 -9.80 -7.97
N ALA A 22 7.03 -8.91 -7.77
CA ALA A 22 7.20 -7.49 -8.08
C ALA A 22 8.35 -6.89 -7.25
N ARG A 23 9.34 -6.33 -7.95
CA ARG A 23 10.49 -5.64 -7.35
C ARG A 23 10.27 -4.13 -7.23
N ILE A 24 9.25 -3.60 -7.90
CA ILE A 24 8.87 -2.19 -7.87
C ILE A 24 7.35 -2.11 -7.74
N LEU A 25 6.87 -1.33 -6.77
CA LEU A 25 5.47 -0.95 -6.62
C LEU A 25 5.28 0.52 -7.01
N VAL A 26 4.31 0.78 -7.87
CA VAL A 26 3.87 2.15 -8.21
C VAL A 26 2.45 2.32 -7.69
N LEU A 27 2.26 3.27 -6.79
CA LEU A 27 0.97 3.53 -6.15
C LEU A 27 0.51 4.96 -6.42
N ASP A 28 -0.64 5.11 -7.08
CA ASP A 28 -1.24 6.43 -7.28
C ASP A 28 -2.22 6.73 -6.14
N GLU A 29 -1.95 7.80 -5.40
CA GLU A 29 -2.75 8.25 -4.26
C GLU A 29 -3.21 7.14 -3.28
N PRO A 30 -2.28 6.33 -2.72
CA PRO A 30 -2.68 5.13 -2.00
C PRO A 30 -3.36 5.38 -0.65
N THR A 31 -3.41 6.62 -0.17
CA THR A 31 -4.03 6.98 1.10
C THR A 31 -5.34 7.77 0.95
N ALA A 32 -5.77 8.10 -0.28
CA ALA A 32 -6.86 9.05 -0.52
C ALA A 32 -8.22 8.66 0.09
N THR A 33 -8.45 7.35 0.28
CA THR A 33 -9.71 6.80 0.83
C THR A 33 -9.53 6.18 2.21
N LEU A 34 -8.32 6.28 2.79
CA LEU A 34 -7.96 5.67 4.05
C LEU A 34 -8.20 6.64 5.21
N THR A 35 -8.60 6.10 6.36
CA THR A 35 -8.52 6.84 7.63
C THR A 35 -7.04 7.05 8.01
N PRO A 36 -6.72 8.03 8.88
CA PRO A 36 -5.34 8.27 9.30
C PRO A 36 -4.64 7.02 9.85
N GLY A 37 -5.32 6.22 10.69
CA GLY A 37 -4.74 4.99 11.22
C GLY A 37 -4.52 3.89 10.17
N GLU A 38 -5.36 3.83 9.13
CA GLU A 38 -5.16 2.91 8.00
C GLU A 38 -4.00 3.37 7.10
N ALA A 39 -3.85 4.67 6.91
CA ALA A 39 -2.71 5.25 6.20
C ALA A 39 -1.40 4.96 6.94
N ASP A 40 -1.36 5.15 8.27
CA ASP A 40 -0.20 4.81 9.10
C ASP A 40 0.15 3.32 8.98
N HIS A 41 -0.86 2.45 9.00
CA HIS A 41 -0.66 1.01 8.82
C HIS A 41 -0.08 0.70 7.43
N LEU A 42 -0.60 1.34 6.38
CA LEU A 42 -0.08 1.20 5.03
C LEU A 42 1.39 1.65 4.95
N PHE A 43 1.75 2.79 5.54
CA PHE A 43 3.14 3.26 5.56
C PHE A 43 4.06 2.32 6.32
N SER A 44 3.60 1.70 7.42
CA SER A 44 4.37 0.67 8.13
C SER A 44 4.66 -0.52 7.22
N VAL A 45 3.64 -1.04 6.52
CA VAL A 45 3.81 -2.15 5.56
C VAL A 45 4.77 -1.77 4.43
N MET A 46 4.62 -0.57 3.87
CA MET A 46 5.53 -0.06 2.83
C MET A 46 6.98 0.00 3.33
N ASN A 47 7.21 0.46 4.56
CA ASN A 47 8.55 0.46 5.16
C ASN A 47 9.13 -0.95 5.30
N ASP A 48 8.33 -1.93 5.69
CA ASP A 48 8.78 -3.32 5.76
C ASP A 48 9.17 -3.85 4.38
N LEU A 49 8.36 -3.56 3.34
CA LEU A 49 8.67 -3.94 1.96
C LEU A 49 9.95 -3.28 1.43
N LYS A 50 10.20 -2.02 1.82
CA LYS A 50 11.46 -1.33 1.52
C LYS A 50 12.66 -2.08 2.09
N LEU A 51 12.57 -2.57 3.33
CA LEU A 51 13.63 -3.36 3.98
C LEU A 51 13.87 -4.69 3.26
N LEU A 52 12.84 -5.26 2.62
CA LEU A 52 12.94 -6.45 1.78
C LEU A 52 13.47 -6.16 0.36
N GLY A 53 13.84 -4.90 0.06
CA GLY A 53 14.43 -4.51 -1.23
C GLY A 53 13.41 -4.29 -2.34
N VAL A 54 12.13 -4.06 -2.00
CA VAL A 54 11.10 -3.64 -2.95
C VAL A 54 11.22 -2.13 -3.15
N GLY A 55 11.45 -1.69 -4.39
CA GLY A 55 11.41 -0.29 -4.77
C GLY A 55 9.97 0.23 -4.75
N MET A 56 9.76 1.47 -4.31
CA MET A 56 8.42 2.06 -4.25
C MET A 56 8.43 3.46 -4.85
N ILE A 57 7.41 3.75 -5.65
CA ILE A 57 7.08 5.07 -6.16
C ILE A 57 5.62 5.30 -5.80
N PHE A 58 5.31 6.42 -5.16
CA PHE A 58 3.92 6.77 -4.91
C PHE A 58 3.67 8.26 -5.04
N ILE A 59 2.45 8.59 -5.46
CA ILE A 59 1.96 9.96 -5.56
C ILE A 59 1.08 10.21 -4.33
N SER A 60 1.31 11.31 -3.63
CA SER A 60 0.51 11.70 -2.45
C SER A 60 0.29 13.20 -2.43
N HIS A 61 -0.93 13.60 -2.09
CA HIS A 61 -1.30 14.99 -1.83
C HIS A 61 -1.21 15.36 -0.34
N HIS A 62 -0.96 14.38 0.53
CA HIS A 62 -0.66 14.60 1.94
C HIS A 62 0.85 14.42 2.14
N PRO A 63 1.60 15.50 2.49
CA PRO A 63 2.94 15.32 3.02
C PRO A 63 2.80 14.59 4.36
N GLY A 64 3.47 13.45 4.50
CA GLY A 64 3.40 12.58 5.68
C GLY A 64 3.85 13.25 6.97
#